data_AF-A0A4V2AMG7-F1
#
_entry.id   AF-A0A4V2AMG7-F1
#
_cell.length_a   1.000
_cell.length_b   1.000
_cell.length_c   1.000
_cell.angle_alpha   90.00
_cell.angle_beta   90.00
_cell.angle_gamma   90.00
#
_symmetry.space_group_name_H-M   'P 1'
#
loop_
_entity.id
_entity.type
_entity.pdbx_description
1 polymer ?
#
loop_
_entity_poly.entity_id
_entity_poly.type
_entity_poly.pdbx_seq_one_letter_code
_entity_poly.pdbx_strand_id
1 'polypeptide(L)'
;MCSADSAFGQTGKAPVNYLGVAGPLIFNNTNYQLVWTSHPSEGYYKQEYLPAGQKVDRFQSMLMLEAVSSKLVLKEVIGAKINELDEMKRSNPFVNYDMIFNKATNEYILDFLLTVNTADNSQVSVAEHNVYRYKSLPLRSGGNGVFLLAISTRSYGRETTAFIKNLRSSRAGLVSKLAAWKISLPDLK
;
A
#
# COMPACT_ATOMS: atom_id res chain seq x y z
N MET A 1 -28.70 -21.63 -16.99
CA MET A 1 -27.48 -20.82 -17.11
C MET A 1 -27.10 -20.39 -15.70
N CYS A 2 -26.18 -21.12 -15.06
CA CYS A 2 -25.57 -20.66 -13.81
C CYS A 2 -24.29 -19.93 -14.20
N SER A 3 -24.28 -18.60 -14.05
CA SER A 3 -23.07 -17.80 -14.15
C SER A 3 -22.34 -17.84 -12.81
N ALA A 4 -21.07 -18.21 -12.88
CA ALA A 4 -20.20 -18.54 -11.77
C ALA A 4 -19.75 -17.31 -10.96
N ASP A 5 -19.60 -17.55 -9.66
CA ASP A 5 -18.94 -16.72 -8.67
C ASP A 5 -17.57 -16.18 -9.14
N SER A 6 -17.34 -14.89 -8.97
CA SER A 6 -15.99 -14.32 -8.91
C SER A 6 -15.65 -13.97 -7.46
N ALA A 7 -15.39 -15.01 -6.67
CA ALA A 7 -14.67 -14.86 -5.43
C ALA A 7 -13.17 -14.78 -5.77
N PHE A 8 -12.51 -13.67 -5.41
CA PHE A 8 -11.04 -13.60 -5.37
C PHE A 8 -10.54 -14.53 -4.26
N GLY A 9 -10.57 -15.84 -4.53
CA GLY A 9 -10.12 -16.87 -3.63
C GLY A 9 -8.60 -16.84 -3.54
N GLN A 10 -8.09 -16.64 -2.32
CA GLN A 10 -6.71 -16.98 -1.99
C GLN A 10 -6.45 -18.43 -2.40
N THR A 11 -5.70 -18.65 -3.47
CA THR A 11 -5.22 -20.00 -3.80
C THR A 11 -4.27 -20.42 -2.69
N GLY A 12 -4.45 -21.60 -2.09
CA GLY A 12 -3.58 -22.14 -1.02
C GLY A 12 -2.13 -22.46 -1.43
N LYS A 13 -1.60 -21.79 -2.45
CA LYS A 13 -0.21 -21.88 -2.92
C LYS A 13 0.64 -20.92 -2.10
N ALA A 14 1.87 -21.35 -1.79
CA ALA A 14 2.85 -20.47 -1.16
C ALA A 14 3.13 -19.24 -2.05
N PRO A 15 3.31 -18.05 -1.45
CA PRO A 15 3.59 -16.83 -2.20
C PRO A 15 4.94 -16.93 -2.92
N VAL A 16 5.00 -16.40 -4.15
CA VAL A 16 6.20 -16.43 -5.00
C VAL A 16 6.96 -15.12 -4.82
N ASN A 17 8.23 -15.19 -4.46
CA ASN A 17 9.05 -13.99 -4.32
C ASN A 17 9.51 -13.44 -5.68
N TYR A 18 8.64 -12.71 -6.37
CA TYR A 18 8.92 -12.03 -7.64
C TYR A 18 9.96 -10.91 -7.53
N LEU A 19 9.98 -10.19 -6.41
CA LEU A 19 10.81 -8.98 -6.26
C LEU A 19 12.20 -9.26 -5.65
N GLY A 20 12.51 -10.53 -5.36
CA GLY A 20 13.76 -10.89 -4.68
C GLY A 20 13.80 -10.46 -3.20
N VAL A 21 12.64 -10.12 -2.61
CA VAL A 21 12.48 -9.68 -1.23
C VAL A 21 11.66 -10.73 -0.45
N ALA A 22 12.28 -11.82 0.01
CA ALA A 22 11.54 -12.94 0.63
C ALA A 22 11.00 -12.62 2.04
N GLY A 23 11.62 -11.67 2.74
CA GLY A 23 11.36 -11.39 4.16
C GLY A 23 12.11 -12.35 5.10
N PRO A 24 11.91 -12.24 6.43
CA PRO A 24 11.05 -11.25 7.07
C PRO A 24 11.56 -9.83 6.87
N LEU A 25 10.65 -8.92 6.55
CA LEU A 25 10.94 -7.49 6.59
C LEU A 25 10.77 -6.99 8.02
N ILE A 26 11.77 -6.27 8.51
CA ILE A 26 11.70 -5.64 9.84
C ILE A 26 11.41 -4.16 9.65
N PHE A 27 10.25 -3.72 10.11
CA PHE A 27 9.85 -2.32 10.06
C PHE A 27 9.23 -1.91 11.39
N ASN A 28 9.74 -0.83 11.98
CA ASN A 28 9.25 -0.30 13.27
C ASN A 28 9.16 -1.37 14.37
N ASN A 29 10.21 -2.20 14.51
CA ASN A 29 10.30 -3.32 15.45
C ASN A 29 9.27 -4.45 15.25
N THR A 30 8.57 -4.47 14.11
CA THR A 30 7.64 -5.54 13.74
C THR A 30 8.21 -6.37 12.59
N ASN A 31 8.09 -7.69 12.70
CA ASN A 31 8.43 -8.64 11.63
C ASN A 31 7.24 -8.84 10.70
N TYR A 32 7.46 -8.73 9.39
CA TYR A 32 6.45 -8.97 8.36
C TYR A 32 6.90 -10.10 7.44
N GLN A 33 6.08 -11.14 7.33
CA GLN A 33 6.32 -12.30 6.49
C GLN A 33 5.61 -12.15 5.16
N LEU A 34 6.22 -12.61 4.06
CA LEU A 34 5.56 -12.66 2.77
C LEU A 34 4.38 -13.63 2.84
N VAL A 35 3.16 -13.14 2.60
CA VAL A 35 1.94 -13.96 2.71
C VAL A 35 1.16 -14.05 1.41
N TRP A 36 1.33 -13.08 0.51
CA TRP A 36 0.58 -13.05 -0.74
C TRP A 36 1.36 -12.31 -1.83
N THR A 37 1.21 -12.77 -3.06
CA THR A 37 1.84 -12.17 -4.25
C THR A 37 0.91 -12.21 -5.44
N SER A 38 1.06 -11.26 -6.35
CA SER A 38 0.38 -11.23 -7.64
C SER A 38 1.29 -10.73 -8.75
N HIS A 39 1.05 -11.26 -9.95
CA HIS A 39 1.68 -10.85 -11.20
C HIS A 39 0.58 -10.77 -12.28
N PRO A 40 -0.27 -9.73 -12.24
CA PRO A 40 -1.50 -9.69 -13.03
C PRO A 40 -1.24 -9.42 -14.52
N SER A 41 -0.11 -8.81 -14.85
CA SER A 41 0.32 -8.54 -16.21
C SER A 41 1.84 -8.53 -16.28
N GLU A 42 2.37 -8.67 -17.50
CA GLU A 42 3.80 -8.50 -17.74
C GLU A 42 4.30 -7.16 -17.16
N GLY A 43 5.43 -7.22 -16.46
CA GLY A 43 6.04 -6.04 -15.84
C GLY A 43 5.35 -5.53 -14.56
N TYR A 44 4.23 -6.10 -14.10
CA TYR A 44 3.61 -5.70 -12.82
C TYR A 44 3.71 -6.81 -11.78
N TYR A 45 4.37 -6.51 -10.67
CA TYR A 45 4.58 -7.41 -9.55
C TYR A 45 4.07 -6.77 -8.26
N LYS A 46 3.39 -7.56 -7.44
CA LYS A 46 2.88 -7.14 -6.13
C LYS A 46 3.18 -8.19 -5.08
N GLN A 47 3.61 -7.75 -3.91
CA GLN A 47 3.89 -8.58 -2.75
C GLN A 47 3.32 -7.92 -1.49
N GLU A 48 2.66 -8.71 -0.65
CA GLU A 48 2.09 -8.27 0.62
C GLU A 48 2.71 -9.07 1.77
N TYR A 49 3.05 -8.35 2.83
CA TYR A 49 3.69 -8.89 4.01
C TYR A 49 2.90 -8.51 5.25
N LEU A 50 2.70 -9.50 6.13
CA LEU A 50 1.91 -9.35 7.33
C LEU A 50 2.67 -9.79 8.57
N PRO A 51 2.39 -9.18 9.73
CA PRO A 51 2.80 -9.73 11.01
C PRO A 51 2.17 -11.12 11.23
N ALA A 52 2.84 -11.94 12.04
CA ALA A 52 2.35 -13.28 12.36
C ALA A 52 0.91 -13.24 12.90
N GLY A 53 0.08 -14.16 12.41
CA GLY A 53 -1.33 -14.30 12.82
C GLY A 53 -2.31 -13.37 12.10
N GLN A 54 -1.86 -12.41 11.28
CA GLN A 54 -2.74 -11.57 10.48
C GLN A 54 -3.03 -12.19 9.10
N LYS A 55 -4.13 -11.79 8.48
CA LYS A 55 -4.58 -12.28 7.16
C LYS A 55 -4.84 -11.11 6.21
N VAL A 56 -4.69 -11.35 4.92
CA VAL A 56 -4.84 -10.30 3.88
C VAL A 56 -6.25 -9.70 3.86
N ASP A 57 -7.27 -10.51 4.10
CA ASP A 57 -8.67 -10.07 4.19
C ASP A 57 -8.96 -9.24 5.45
N ARG A 58 -8.21 -9.47 6.54
CA ARG A 58 -8.33 -8.73 7.80
C ARG A 58 -7.00 -8.63 8.54
N PHE A 59 -6.39 -7.46 8.46
CA PHE A 59 -5.11 -7.14 9.09
C PHE A 59 -5.20 -5.81 9.85
N GLN A 60 -4.32 -5.62 10.82
CA GLN A 60 -4.09 -4.33 11.49
C GLN A 60 -2.89 -3.59 10.91
N SER A 61 -1.91 -4.31 10.37
CA SER A 61 -0.75 -3.70 9.71
C SER A 61 -0.26 -4.56 8.55
N MET A 62 -0.01 -3.93 7.41
CA MET A 62 0.48 -4.59 6.19
C MET A 62 1.57 -3.76 5.54
N LEU A 63 2.67 -4.41 5.18
CA LEU A 63 3.62 -3.87 4.22
C LEU A 63 3.29 -4.37 2.82
N MET A 64 3.41 -3.49 1.83
CA MET A 64 3.15 -3.83 0.45
C MET A 64 4.28 -3.29 -0.42
N LEU A 65 4.76 -4.15 -1.32
CA LEU A 65 5.72 -3.79 -2.35
C LEU A 65 5.05 -3.98 -3.71
N GLU A 66 5.10 -2.95 -4.54
CA GLU A 66 4.72 -3.04 -5.95
C GLU A 66 5.88 -2.57 -6.82
N ALA A 67 6.08 -3.27 -7.93
CA ALA A 67 7.00 -2.84 -8.97
C ALA A 67 6.30 -2.96 -10.31
N VAL A 68 6.30 -1.87 -11.08
CA VAL A 68 5.61 -1.79 -12.36
C VAL A 68 6.53 -1.21 -13.42
N SER A 69 6.73 -1.94 -14.51
CA SER A 69 7.29 -1.39 -15.75
C SER A 69 6.28 -0.42 -16.33
N SER A 70 6.68 0.82 -16.58
CA SER A 70 5.74 1.89 -16.92
C SER A 70 6.30 2.82 -17.99
N LYS A 71 5.45 3.20 -18.93
CA LYS A 71 5.75 4.30 -19.87
C LYS A 71 5.54 5.66 -19.23
N LEU A 72 4.80 5.72 -18.12
CA LEU A 72 4.53 6.94 -17.38
C LEU A 72 5.72 7.31 -16.51
N VAL A 73 5.99 8.61 -16.39
CA VAL A 73 6.96 9.10 -15.41
C VAL A 73 6.38 9.03 -14.00
N LEU A 74 7.27 8.99 -13.01
CA LEU A 74 6.90 8.86 -11.58
C LEU A 74 5.76 9.81 -11.16
N LYS A 75 5.83 11.08 -11.59
CA LYS A 75 4.84 12.11 -11.27
C LYS A 75 3.45 11.79 -11.82
N GLU A 76 3.35 11.17 -12.99
CA GLU A 76 2.07 10.79 -13.60
C GLU A 76 1.43 9.61 -12.85
N VAL A 77 2.24 8.64 -12.42
CA VAL A 77 1.75 7.50 -11.61
C VAL A 77 1.16 7.99 -10.28
N ILE A 78 1.84 8.93 -9.62
CA ILE A 78 1.35 9.53 -8.37
C ILE A 78 0.11 10.39 -8.65
N GLY A 79 0.11 11.15 -9.75
CA GLY A 79 -1.05 11.93 -10.18
C GLY A 79 -2.30 11.07 -10.37
N ALA A 80 -2.16 9.88 -10.96
CA ALA A 80 -3.27 8.93 -11.09
C ALA A 80 -3.82 8.50 -9.72
N LYS A 81 -2.94 8.23 -8.74
CA LYS A 81 -3.38 7.89 -7.38
C LYS A 81 -4.05 9.07 -6.67
N ILE A 82 -3.56 10.29 -6.86
CA ILE A 82 -4.18 11.50 -6.31
C ILE A 82 -5.58 11.69 -6.89
N ASN A 83 -5.75 11.51 -8.20
CA ASN A 83 -7.05 11.61 -8.85
C ASN A 83 -8.05 10.58 -8.27
N GLU A 84 -7.61 9.33 -8.05
CA GLU A 84 -8.42 8.30 -7.39
C GLU A 84 -8.87 8.76 -5.99
N LEU A 85 -7.95 9.33 -5.19
CA LEU A 85 -8.28 9.84 -3.85
C LEU A 85 -9.23 11.04 -3.90
N ASP A 86 -9.05 11.94 -4.85
CA ASP A 86 -9.95 13.09 -5.06
C ASP A 86 -11.36 12.64 -5.45
N GLU A 87 -11.49 11.60 -6.29
CA GLU A 87 -12.77 11.00 -6.64
C GLU A 87 -13.44 10.36 -5.42
N MET A 88 -12.72 9.56 -4.64
CA MET A 88 -13.23 8.94 -3.41
C MET A 88 -13.68 10.00 -2.38
N LYS A 89 -12.95 11.11 -2.28
CA LYS A 89 -13.26 12.19 -1.34
C LYS A 89 -14.59 12.89 -1.63
N ARG A 90 -15.07 12.87 -2.88
CA ARG A 90 -16.37 13.48 -3.25
C ARG A 90 -17.55 12.79 -2.57
N SER A 91 -17.46 11.49 -2.32
CA SER A 91 -18.52 10.71 -1.65
C SER A 91 -18.17 10.36 -0.20
N ASN A 92 -16.91 10.52 0.21
CA ASN A 92 -16.44 10.23 1.55
C ASN A 92 -15.55 11.36 2.12
N PRO A 93 -16.11 12.27 2.95
CA PRO A 93 -15.38 13.43 3.46
C PRO A 93 -14.26 13.09 4.44
N PHE A 94 -14.18 11.85 4.94
CA PHE A 94 -13.08 11.40 5.80
C PHE A 94 -11.82 11.03 5.00
N VAL A 95 -11.93 10.88 3.69
CA VAL A 95 -10.77 10.69 2.83
C VAL A 95 -9.97 11.99 2.80
N ASN A 96 -8.72 11.90 3.24
CA ASN A 96 -7.77 13.00 3.20
C ASN A 96 -6.39 12.47 2.81
N TYR A 97 -5.55 13.36 2.29
CA TYR A 97 -4.18 13.00 1.95
C TYR A 97 -3.26 14.22 2.04
N ASP A 98 -1.99 13.93 2.27
CA ASP A 98 -0.87 14.86 2.22
C ASP A 98 0.22 14.24 1.35
N MET A 99 0.94 15.08 0.62
CA MET A 99 2.02 14.65 -0.26
C MET A 99 3.32 15.38 0.11
N ILE A 100 4.40 14.61 0.19
CA ILE A 100 5.75 15.11 0.42
C ILE A 100 6.60 14.71 -0.79
N PHE A 101 7.31 15.67 -1.37
CA PHE A 101 8.31 15.40 -2.40
C PHE A 101 9.71 15.59 -1.84
N ASN A 102 10.49 14.51 -1.81
CA ASN A 102 11.90 14.55 -1.46
C ASN A 102 12.74 14.86 -2.70
N LYS A 103 13.13 16.12 -2.86
CA LYS A 103 13.95 16.59 -3.99
C LYS A 103 15.31 15.91 -4.08
N ALA A 104 15.91 15.52 -2.96
CA ALA A 104 17.26 14.94 -2.93
C ALA A 104 17.28 13.50 -3.47
N THR A 105 16.21 12.73 -3.23
CA THR A 105 16.10 11.34 -3.69
C THR A 105 15.17 11.16 -4.88
N ASN A 106 14.49 12.24 -5.31
CA ASN A 106 13.41 12.21 -6.29
C ASN A 106 12.32 11.18 -5.95
N GLU A 107 11.94 11.14 -4.68
CA GLU A 107 10.92 10.23 -4.14
C GLU A 107 9.70 11.03 -3.68
N TYR A 108 8.53 10.41 -3.80
CA TYR A 108 7.28 10.99 -3.30
C TYR A 108 6.75 10.12 -2.19
N ILE A 109 6.20 10.75 -1.16
CA ILE A 109 5.48 10.09 -0.09
C ILE A 109 4.06 10.64 -0.06
N LEU A 110 3.09 9.74 -0.19
CA LEU A 110 1.67 10.03 -0.11
C LEU A 110 1.14 9.42 1.19
N ASP A 111 0.70 10.27 2.11
CA ASP A 111 0.11 9.91 3.40
C ASP A 111 -1.40 10.15 3.30
N PHE A 112 -2.24 9.13 3.44
CA PHE A 112 -3.68 9.27 3.27
C PHE A 112 -4.51 8.37 4.18
N LEU A 113 -5.70 8.85 4.53
CA LEU A 113 -6.72 8.11 5.27
C LEU A 113 -7.83 7.67 4.31
N LEU A 114 -8.19 6.40 4.37
CA LEU A 114 -9.41 5.87 3.77
C LEU A 114 -10.37 5.43 4.87
N THR A 115 -11.66 5.53 4.60
CA THR A 115 -12.67 4.94 5.47
C THR A 115 -13.72 4.19 4.65
N VAL A 116 -14.34 3.21 5.28
CA VAL A 116 -15.54 2.54 4.79
C VAL A 116 -16.62 2.76 5.83
N ASN A 117 -17.80 3.19 5.42
CA ASN A 117 -18.94 3.36 6.33
C ASN A 117 -19.67 2.02 6.52
N THR A 118 -20.52 1.94 7.54
CA THR A 118 -21.54 0.90 7.64
C THR A 118 -22.57 1.05 6.51
N ALA A 119 -23.31 -0.01 6.20
CA ALA A 119 -24.28 -0.02 5.09
C ALA A 119 -25.38 1.04 5.24
N ASP A 120 -25.75 1.39 6.47
CA ASP A 120 -26.70 2.44 6.83
C ASP A 120 -26.07 3.84 6.92
N ASN A 121 -24.76 3.98 6.62
CA ASN A 121 -23.96 5.20 6.74
C ASN A 121 -23.94 5.83 8.16
N SER A 122 -24.32 5.09 9.21
CA SER A 122 -24.37 5.65 10.57
C SER A 122 -22.99 5.76 11.23
N GLN A 123 -22.02 4.92 10.84
CA GLN A 123 -20.70 4.83 11.47
C GLN A 123 -19.60 4.47 10.46
N VAL A 124 -18.34 4.71 10.84
CA VAL A 124 -17.16 4.22 10.11
C VAL A 124 -16.88 2.77 10.53
N SER A 125 -17.05 1.83 9.60
CA SER A 125 -16.81 0.39 9.81
C SER A 125 -15.33 0.02 9.69
N VAL A 126 -14.58 0.69 8.82
CA VAL A 126 -13.14 0.53 8.64
C VAL A 126 -12.49 1.90 8.51
N ALA A 127 -11.36 2.10 9.17
CA ALA A 127 -10.47 3.24 8.97
C ALA A 127 -9.08 2.72 8.64
N GLU A 128 -8.48 3.22 7.58
CA GLU A 128 -7.18 2.77 7.08
C GLU A 128 -6.25 3.95 6.80
N HIS A 129 -5.17 4.02 7.57
CA HIS A 129 -4.08 4.96 7.31
C HIS A 129 -3.02 4.30 6.44
N ASN A 130 -2.72 4.93 5.32
CA ASN A 130 -1.76 4.47 4.33
C ASN A 130 -0.62 5.47 4.19
N VAL A 131 0.60 4.97 4.10
CA VAL A 131 1.76 5.77 3.72
C VAL A 131 2.48 5.06 2.58
N TYR A 132 2.47 5.69 1.40
CA TYR A 132 3.00 5.16 0.15
C TYR A 132 4.23 5.95 -0.25
N ARG A 133 5.38 5.28 -0.36
CA ARG A 133 6.64 5.85 -0.82
C ARG A 133 6.96 5.35 -2.22
N TYR A 134 6.94 6.26 -3.18
CA TYR A 134 7.18 6.00 -4.59
C TYR A 134 8.60 6.41 -4.99
N LYS A 135 9.21 5.58 -5.84
CA LYS A 135 10.54 5.82 -6.42
C LYS A 135 10.58 5.34 -7.87
N SER A 136 11.40 6.01 -8.69
CA SER A 136 11.75 5.49 -10.01
C SER A 136 12.52 4.17 -9.89
N LEU A 137 12.19 3.23 -10.76
CA LEU A 137 12.82 1.93 -10.86
C LEU A 137 13.48 1.79 -12.24
N PRO A 138 14.81 1.85 -12.35
CA PRO A 138 15.50 1.55 -13.61
C PRO A 138 15.29 0.07 -13.98
N LEU A 139 14.98 -0.20 -15.25
CA LEU A 139 14.82 -1.57 -15.76
C LEU A 139 16.06 -1.99 -16.55
N ARG A 140 16.43 -3.28 -16.49
CA ARG A 140 17.60 -3.80 -17.23
C ARG A 140 17.46 -3.65 -18.75
N SER A 141 16.24 -3.73 -19.28
CA SER A 141 15.95 -3.51 -20.70
C SER A 141 16.17 -2.06 -21.18
N GLY A 142 16.54 -1.12 -20.31
CA GLY A 142 16.76 0.28 -20.67
C GLY A 142 15.48 1.15 -20.59
N GLY A 143 14.42 0.63 -19.97
CA GLY A 143 13.18 1.36 -19.68
C GLY A 143 13.09 1.89 -18.24
N ASN A 144 11.98 2.56 -17.96
CA ASN A 144 11.64 3.04 -16.61
C ASN A 144 10.51 2.21 -16.01
N GLY A 145 10.50 2.14 -14.69
CA GLY A 145 9.42 1.62 -13.89
C GLY A 145 9.20 2.48 -12.66
N VAL A 146 8.22 2.08 -11.86
CA VAL A 146 7.95 2.65 -10.54
C VAL A 146 7.99 1.54 -9.51
N PHE A 147 8.66 1.82 -8.41
CA PHE A 147 8.64 1.01 -7.21
C PHE A 147 7.83 1.74 -6.14
N LEU A 148 6.88 1.03 -5.54
CA LEU A 148 6.08 1.48 -4.40
C LEU A 148 6.43 0.62 -3.19
N LEU A 149 6.85 1.30 -2.13
CA LEU A 149 6.94 0.77 -0.78
C LEU A 149 5.81 1.38 0.04
N ALA A 150 4.89 0.56 0.54
CA ALA A 150 3.71 1.00 1.27
C ALA A 150 3.61 0.35 2.66
N ILE A 151 3.08 1.10 3.61
CA ILE A 151 2.57 0.59 4.89
C ILE A 151 1.10 1.02 5.03
N SER A 152 0.25 0.06 5.39
CA SER A 152 -1.16 0.27 5.71
C SER A 152 -1.41 -0.14 7.15
N THR A 153 -2.17 0.67 7.90
CA THR A 153 -2.66 0.33 9.23
C THR A 153 -4.17 0.49 9.30
N ARG A 154 -4.87 -0.53 9.80
CA ARG A 154 -6.34 -0.58 9.81
C ARG A 154 -6.89 -0.69 11.23
N SER A 155 -8.01 -0.01 11.44
CA SER A 155 -8.90 -0.19 12.58
C SER A 155 -10.31 -0.57 12.09
N TYR A 156 -11.07 -1.25 12.94
CA TYR A 156 -12.36 -1.84 12.60
C TYR A 156 -13.42 -1.56 13.66
N GLY A 157 -14.67 -1.41 13.21
CA GLY A 157 -15.84 -1.25 14.07
C GLY A 157 -15.69 -0.09 15.06
N ARG A 158 -16.04 -0.32 16.32
CA ARG A 158 -16.05 0.71 17.37
C ARG A 158 -14.70 1.39 17.63
N GLU A 159 -13.59 0.74 17.25
CA GLU A 159 -12.23 1.26 17.49
C GLU A 159 -11.79 2.28 16.42
N THR A 160 -12.58 2.48 15.35
CA THR A 160 -12.23 3.38 14.24
C THR A 160 -12.16 4.84 14.70
N THR A 161 -13.09 5.29 15.55
CA THR A 161 -13.10 6.65 16.08
C THR A 161 -11.85 6.97 16.89
N ALA A 162 -11.45 6.06 17.79
CA ALA A 162 -10.24 6.22 18.60
C ALA A 162 -8.99 6.22 17.71
N PHE A 163 -8.94 5.32 16.72
CA PHE A 163 -7.86 5.26 15.74
C PHE A 163 -7.70 6.58 14.98
N ILE A 164 -8.77 7.11 14.37
CA ILE A 164 -8.74 8.37 13.61
C ILE A 164 -8.31 9.55 14.49
N LYS A 165 -8.78 9.60 15.75
CA LYS A 165 -8.35 10.64 16.70
C LYS A 165 -6.84 10.57 16.97
N ASN A 166 -6.30 9.38 17.15
CA ASN A 166 -4.89 9.16 17.45
C ASN A 166 -3.97 9.40 16.24
N LEU A 167 -4.47 9.28 15.00
CA LEU A 167 -3.67 9.57 13.80
C LEU A 167 -3.08 10.98 13.78
N ARG A 168 -3.75 11.96 14.41
CA ARG A 168 -3.27 13.34 14.49
C ARG A 168 -1.88 13.45 15.11
N SER A 169 -1.53 12.58 16.05
CA SER A 169 -0.22 12.57 16.70
C SER A 169 0.70 11.47 16.17
N SER A 170 0.19 10.36 15.65
CA SER A 170 1.02 9.22 15.24
C SER A 170 1.49 9.27 13.77
N ARG A 171 0.74 9.91 12.87
CA ARG A 171 0.97 9.80 11.41
C ARG A 171 2.37 10.26 10.99
N ALA A 172 2.84 11.39 11.53
CA ALA A 172 4.15 11.95 11.19
C ALA A 172 5.29 10.98 11.53
N GLY A 173 5.19 10.28 12.66
CA GLY A 173 6.17 9.27 13.05
C GLY A 173 6.24 8.09 12.10
N LEU A 174 5.09 7.62 11.57
CA LEU A 174 5.05 6.54 10.58
C LEU A 174 5.65 6.99 9.25
N VAL A 175 5.28 8.19 8.79
CA VAL A 175 5.83 8.82 7.58
C VAL A 175 7.35 8.92 7.66
N SER A 176 7.90 9.46 8.76
CA SER A 176 9.35 9.60 8.94
C SER A 176 10.06 8.24 8.93
N LYS A 177 9.48 7.22 9.57
CA LYS A 177 10.05 5.86 9.57
C LYS A 177 10.08 5.25 8.17
N LEU A 178 8.99 5.35 7.41
CA LEU A 178 8.94 4.83 6.04
C LEU A 178 9.89 5.58 5.09
N ALA A 179 9.99 6.92 5.26
CA ALA A 179 10.91 7.76 4.50
C ALA A 179 12.37 7.37 4.73
N ALA A 180 12.74 7.05 5.97
CA ALA A 180 14.10 6.67 6.34
C ALA A 180 14.43 5.19 6.03
N TRP A 181 13.43 4.35 5.78
CA TRP A 181 13.64 2.92 5.64
C TRP A 181 14.41 2.60 4.35
N LYS A 182 15.52 1.89 4.48
CA LYS A 182 16.34 1.46 3.35
C LYS A 182 15.87 0.08 2.89
N ILE A 183 15.46 -0.01 1.63
CA ILE A 183 15.13 -1.26 0.95
C ILE A 183 15.84 -1.28 -0.41
N SER A 184 16.34 -2.44 -0.80
CA SER A 184 16.93 -2.63 -2.13
C SER A 184 15.82 -2.64 -3.18
N LEU A 185 16.07 -1.97 -4.30
CA LEU A 185 15.16 -2.04 -5.44
C LEU A 185 15.26 -3.41 -6.11
N PRO A 186 14.15 -3.96 -6.61
CA PRO A 186 14.15 -5.21 -7.36
C PRO A 186 14.90 -5.03 -8.69
N ASP A 187 15.60 -6.08 -9.12
CA ASP A 187 16.28 -6.11 -10.42
C ASP A 187 15.35 -6.71 -11.49
N LEU A 188 14.55 -5.86 -12.14
CA LEU A 188 13.57 -6.25 -13.15
C LEU A 188 14.16 -6.23 -14.57
N LYS A 189 13.68 -7.14 -15.42
CA LYS A 189 13.98 -7.10 -16.86
C LYS A 189 13.24 -5.94 -17.51
#